data_AF-V4P017-F1
#
_entry.id   AF-V4P017-F1
#
_cell.length_a   1.000
_cell.length_b   1.000
_cell.length_c   1.000
_cell.angle_alpha   90.00
_cell.angle_beta   90.00
_cell.angle_gamma   90.00
#
_symmetry.space_group_name_H-M   'P 1'
#
loop_
_entity.id
_entity.type
_entity.pdbx_description
1 polymer ?
#
loop_
_entity_poly.entity_id
_entity_poly.type
_entity_poly.pdbx_seq_one_letter_code
_entity_poly.pdbx_strand_id
1 'polypeptide(L)'
;MGLMQLMPGTYQMMRVKHGLGPDPYAPCDNIRAGTAYLRAMYDRFGYPGLFGAYNAGPGRYAEWLKGRPLPFETRLYLRKVVRAEPTLASGLALFVTADTAPEPVPPENSNGLFVRLGQTARTEGGP
;
A
#
# COMPACT_ATOMS: atom_id res chain seq x y z
N MET A 1 -10.91 4.76 -5.01
CA MET A 1 -11.78 4.03 -5.96
C MET A 1 -11.24 2.62 -6.17
N GLY A 2 -12.12 1.61 -6.09
CA GLY A 2 -11.76 0.20 -6.29
C GLY A 2 -10.77 -0.36 -5.26
N LEU A 3 -10.29 -1.58 -5.48
CA LEU A 3 -9.46 -2.36 -4.54
C LEU A 3 -8.20 -1.61 -4.06
N MET A 4 -7.50 -0.94 -4.98
CA MET A 4 -6.27 -0.20 -4.70
C MET A 4 -6.52 1.26 -4.34
N GLN A 5 -7.79 1.65 -4.14
CA GLN A 5 -8.18 2.97 -3.64
C GLN A 5 -7.62 4.16 -4.43
N LEU A 6 -7.50 4.03 -5.76
CA LEU A 6 -7.02 5.10 -6.63
C LEU A 6 -7.92 6.35 -6.59
N MET A 7 -7.32 7.54 -6.70
CA MET A 7 -8.08 8.77 -6.95
C MET A 7 -8.65 8.75 -8.39
N PRO A 8 -9.83 9.34 -8.65
CA PRO A 8 -10.44 9.34 -9.98
C PRO A 8 -9.51 9.84 -11.10
N GLY A 9 -8.80 10.97 -10.87
CA GLY A 9 -7.83 11.50 -11.82
C GLY A 9 -6.63 10.57 -12.06
N THR A 10 -6.16 9.88 -11.02
CA THR A 10 -5.08 8.90 -11.13
C THR A 10 -5.50 7.69 -11.96
N TYR A 11 -6.71 7.16 -11.73
CA TYR A 11 -7.24 6.07 -12.55
C TYR A 11 -7.37 6.51 -14.01
N GLN A 12 -7.90 7.72 -14.26
CA GLN A 12 -8.04 8.27 -15.61
C GLN A 12 -6.70 8.36 -16.35
N MET A 13 -5.66 8.86 -15.68
CA MET A 13 -4.30 8.91 -16.23
C MET A 13 -3.76 7.50 -16.54
N MET A 14 -3.88 6.57 -15.59
CA MET A 14 -3.33 5.22 -15.74
C MET A 14 -4.05 4.42 -16.82
N ARG A 15 -5.38 4.54 -16.91
CA ARG A 15 -6.14 3.81 -17.94
C ARG A 15 -5.81 4.27 -19.35
N VAL A 16 -5.56 5.56 -19.56
CA VAL A 16 -5.16 6.07 -20.89
C VAL A 16 -3.76 5.55 -21.21
N LYS A 17 -2.82 5.63 -20.26
CA LYS A 17 -1.44 5.18 -20.46
C LYS A 17 -1.32 3.68 -20.73
N HIS A 18 -2.18 2.86 -20.13
CA HIS A 18 -2.08 1.40 -20.14
C HIS A 18 -3.22 0.69 -20.89
N GLY A 19 -4.10 1.44 -21.58
CA GLY A 19 -5.19 0.87 -22.38
C GLY A 19 -6.26 0.14 -21.54
N LEU A 20 -6.62 0.66 -20.37
CA LEU A 20 -7.54 0.01 -19.42
C LEU A 20 -9.00 0.47 -19.61
N GLY A 21 -9.92 -0.37 -19.14
CA GLY A 21 -11.37 -0.13 -19.21
C GLY A 21 -11.84 1.10 -18.42
N PRO A 22 -13.07 1.57 -18.70
CA PRO A 22 -13.61 2.78 -18.09
C PRO A 22 -14.06 2.61 -16.65
N ASP A 23 -14.34 1.38 -16.22
CA ASP A 23 -14.80 1.10 -14.87
C ASP A 23 -13.63 1.01 -13.87
N PRO A 24 -13.46 1.99 -12.95
CA PRO A 24 -12.42 1.94 -11.93
C PRO A 24 -12.65 0.87 -10.86
N TYR A 25 -13.83 0.24 -10.82
CA TYR A 25 -14.17 -0.82 -9.88
C TYR A 25 -13.91 -2.23 -10.45
N ALA A 26 -13.65 -2.36 -11.75
CA ALA A 26 -13.25 -3.62 -12.38
C ALA A 26 -11.94 -4.12 -11.72
N PRO A 27 -11.94 -5.25 -11.00
CA PRO A 27 -10.83 -5.66 -10.15
C PRO A 27 -9.48 -5.75 -10.87
N CYS A 28 -9.46 -6.39 -12.05
CA CYS A 28 -8.23 -6.58 -12.82
C CYS A 28 -7.63 -5.25 -13.28
N ASP A 29 -8.46 -4.34 -13.80
CA ASP A 29 -7.99 -3.04 -14.30
C ASP A 29 -7.59 -2.12 -13.15
N ASN A 30 -8.30 -2.14 -12.02
CA ASN A 30 -7.93 -1.39 -10.83
C ASN A 30 -6.57 -1.83 -10.27
N ILE A 31 -6.32 -3.15 -10.24
CA ILE A 31 -5.03 -3.70 -9.80
C ILE A 31 -3.91 -3.31 -10.78
N ARG A 32 -4.12 -3.44 -12.08
CA ARG A 32 -3.14 -3.02 -13.10
C ARG A 32 -2.83 -1.53 -13.02
N ALA A 33 -3.85 -0.68 -12.89
CA ALA A 33 -3.67 0.76 -12.74
C ALA A 33 -2.93 1.11 -11.43
N GLY A 34 -3.29 0.47 -10.31
CA GLY A 34 -2.71 0.78 -9.01
C GLY A 34 -1.28 0.31 -8.87
N THR A 35 -0.95 -0.88 -9.38
CA THR A 35 0.43 -1.39 -9.41
C THR A 35 1.32 -0.57 -10.34
N ALA A 36 0.82 -0.17 -11.52
CA ALA A 36 1.55 0.73 -12.43
C ALA A 36 1.81 2.10 -11.77
N TYR A 37 0.83 2.62 -11.02
CA TYR A 37 1.00 3.88 -10.30
C TYR A 37 2.00 3.75 -9.13
N LEU A 38 1.96 2.66 -8.36
CA LEU A 38 2.97 2.36 -7.34
C LEU A 38 4.38 2.29 -7.95
N ARG A 39 4.53 1.63 -9.10
CA ARG A 39 5.81 1.58 -9.80
C ARG A 39 6.30 2.98 -10.18
N ALA A 40 5.42 3.82 -10.73
CA ALA A 40 5.78 5.21 -11.05
C ALA A 40 6.19 6.03 -9.81
N MET A 41 5.58 5.77 -8.64
CA MET A 41 5.99 6.41 -7.38
C MET A 41 7.33 5.88 -6.87
N TYR A 42 7.58 4.58 -7.03
CA TYR A 42 8.87 3.97 -6.71
C TYR A 42 10.00 4.56 -7.55
N ASP A 43 9.81 4.64 -8.88
CA ASP A 43 10.83 5.19 -9.78
C ASP A 43 11.16 6.66 -9.45
N ARG A 44 10.20 7.42 -8.89
CA ARG A 44 10.37 8.84 -8.55
C ARG A 44 10.87 9.10 -7.12
N PHE A 45 10.44 8.31 -6.14
CA PHE A 45 10.65 8.60 -4.72
C PHE A 45 11.31 7.45 -3.94
N GLY A 46 11.56 6.31 -4.57
CA GLY A 46 12.16 5.13 -3.96
C GLY A 46 11.32 4.50 -2.85
N TYR A 47 11.90 3.53 -2.15
CA TYR A 47 11.35 2.99 -0.91
C TYR A 47 11.96 3.72 0.30
N PRO A 48 11.18 4.06 1.34
CA PRO A 48 9.73 3.87 1.49
C PRO A 48 8.89 4.99 0.86
N GLY A 49 9.50 5.96 0.16
CA GLY A 49 8.82 7.18 -0.27
C GLY A 49 7.64 6.99 -1.23
N LEU A 50 7.62 5.90 -1.99
CA LEU A 50 6.51 5.54 -2.87
C LEU A 50 5.16 5.52 -2.13
N PHE A 51 5.12 5.06 -0.88
CA PHE A 51 3.87 4.93 -0.12
C PHE A 51 3.32 6.29 0.28
N GLY A 52 4.22 7.20 0.67
CA GLY A 52 3.85 8.57 1.02
C GLY A 52 3.33 9.32 -0.19
N ALA A 53 4.00 9.17 -1.33
CA ALA A 53 3.57 9.78 -2.60
C ALA A 53 2.26 9.18 -3.14
N TYR A 54 2.06 7.87 -2.98
CA TYR A 54 0.82 7.20 -3.37
C TYR A 54 -0.37 7.70 -2.55
N ASN A 55 -0.20 7.83 -1.23
CA ASN A 55 -1.27 8.26 -0.32
C ASN A 55 -1.55 9.77 -0.38
N ALA A 56 -0.50 10.60 -0.31
CA ALA A 56 -0.63 12.06 -0.23
C ALA A 56 -0.76 12.74 -1.59
N GLY A 57 -0.37 12.04 -2.66
CA GLY A 57 -0.15 12.58 -3.99
C GLY A 57 1.30 13.05 -4.20
N PRO A 58 1.87 12.89 -5.42
CA PRO A 58 3.29 13.11 -5.69
C PRO A 58 3.71 14.57 -5.53
N GLY A 59 2.83 15.52 -5.85
CA GLY A 59 3.11 16.95 -5.65
C GLY A 59 3.25 17.28 -4.17
N ARG A 60 2.31 16.82 -3.34
CA ARG A 60 2.35 17.06 -1.89
C ARG A 60 3.56 16.39 -1.24
N TYR A 61 3.90 15.18 -1.66
CA TYR A 61 5.08 14.49 -1.16
C TYR A 61 6.38 15.18 -1.57
N ALA A 62 6.46 15.70 -2.80
CA ALA A 62 7.60 16.51 -3.25
C ALA A 62 7.74 17.82 -2.46
N GLU A 63 6.64 18.50 -2.11
CA GLU A 63 6.69 19.68 -1.25
C GLU A 63 7.14 19.33 0.18
N TRP A 64 6.82 18.13 0.66
CA TRP A 64 7.34 17.66 1.95
C TRP A 64 8.85 17.43 1.94
N LEU A 65 9.38 16.89 0.84
CA LEU A 65 10.83 16.80 0.64
C LEU A 65 11.53 18.17 0.66
N LYS A 66 10.79 19.26 0.41
CA LYS A 66 11.26 20.65 0.49
C LYS A 66 11.01 21.31 1.87
N GLY A 67 10.55 20.54 2.87
CA GLY A 67 10.35 21.01 4.24
C GLY A 67 8.91 21.37 4.61
N ARG A 68 7.92 21.24 3.70
CA ARG A 68 6.51 21.45 4.06
C ARG A 68 5.98 20.27 4.88
N PRO A 69 5.25 20.47 5.99
CA PRO A 69 4.72 19.35 6.77
C PRO A 69 3.75 18.44 5.97
N LEU A 70 3.84 17.12 6.17
CA LEU A 70 2.84 16.17 5.68
C LEU A 70 1.57 16.20 6.54
N PRO A 71 0.39 15.95 5.95
CA PRO A 71 -0.84 15.72 6.69
C PRO A 71 -0.69 14.62 7.75
N PHE A 72 -1.43 14.76 8.85
CA PHE A 72 -1.38 13.80 9.96
C PHE A 72 -1.79 12.38 9.51
N GLU A 73 -2.81 12.29 8.65
CA GLU A 73 -3.32 11.04 8.10
C GLU A 73 -2.26 10.30 7.30
N THR A 74 -1.46 11.01 6.49
CA THR A 74 -0.37 10.39 5.71
C THR A 74 0.73 9.86 6.62
N ARG A 75 1.06 10.57 7.71
CA ARG A 75 2.06 10.09 8.69
C ARG A 75 1.58 8.81 9.37
N LEU A 76 0.32 8.77 9.79
CA LEU A 76 -0.30 7.57 10.36
C LEU A 76 -0.32 6.40 9.37
N TYR A 77 -0.63 6.68 8.10
CA TYR A 77 -0.58 5.68 7.04
C TYR A 77 0.82 5.09 6.87
N LEU A 78 1.85 5.94 6.82
CA LEU A 78 3.24 5.50 6.68
C LEU A 78 3.69 4.62 7.87
N ARG A 79 3.36 5.00 9.10
CA ARG A 79 3.62 4.13 10.26
C ARG A 79 2.98 2.75 10.13
N LYS A 80 1.77 2.66 9.60
CA LYS A 80 1.07 1.38 9.43
C LYS A 80 1.73 0.51 8.35
N VAL A 81 2.13 1.10 7.23
CA VAL A 81 2.60 0.35 6.05
C VAL A 81 4.08 0.02 6.11
N VAL A 82 4.92 0.92 6.62
CA VAL A 82 6.38 0.72 6.65
C VAL A 82 6.95 0.57 8.06
N ARG A 83 6.11 0.60 9.10
CA ARG A 83 6.51 0.52 10.53
C ARG A 83 7.61 1.54 10.89
N ALA A 84 7.60 2.69 10.22
CA ALA A 84 8.61 3.74 10.38
C ALA A 84 7.96 5.12 10.42
N GLU A 85 8.60 6.05 11.12
CA GLU A 85 8.23 7.47 11.09
C GLU A 85 8.91 8.15 9.89
N PRO A 86 8.18 8.93 9.07
CA PRO A 86 8.80 9.72 8.02
C PRO A 86 9.60 10.86 8.63
N THR A 87 10.92 10.67 8.75
CA THR A 87 11.87 11.72 9.16
C THR A 87 12.46 12.38 7.92
N LEU A 88 12.61 13.71 7.93
CA LEU A 88 13.38 14.40 6.89
C LEU A 88 14.83 14.45 7.39
N ALA A 89 15.65 13.46 7.03
CA ALA A 89 17.09 13.60 7.22
C ALA A 89 17.59 14.61 6.17
N SER A 90 18.30 15.64 6.62
CA SER A 90 18.83 16.71 5.78
C SER A 90 19.57 16.17 4.55
N GLY A 91 18.93 16.23 3.38
CA GLY A 91 19.57 16.27 2.07
C GLY A 91 20.08 14.95 1.45
N LEU A 92 20.04 13.80 2.11
CA LEU A 92 20.47 12.52 1.51
C LEU A 92 19.48 11.40 1.82
N ALA A 93 19.31 10.51 0.83
CA ALA A 93 18.33 9.43 0.75
C ALA A 93 17.96 8.80 2.11
N LEU A 94 16.67 8.62 2.31
CA LEU A 94 16.08 8.05 3.52
C LEU A 94 16.57 6.61 3.72
N PHE A 95 17.64 6.42 4.50
CA PHE A 95 17.88 5.15 5.17
C PHE A 95 16.87 5.07 6.31
N VAL A 96 15.92 4.15 6.16
CA VAL A 96 15.06 3.72 7.27
C VAL A 96 16.00 3.15 8.34
N THR A 97 16.14 3.83 9.47
CA THR A 97 16.54 3.14 10.70
C THR A 97 15.33 2.31 11.10
N ALA A 98 15.30 1.04 10.68
CA ALA A 98 14.35 0.09 11.20
C ALA A 98 14.72 -0.10 12.67
N ASP A 99 13.97 0.55 13.56
CA ASP A 99 14.01 0.19 14.96
C ASP A 99 13.32 -1.19 15.06
N THR A 100 14.03 -2.17 15.63
CA THR A 100 13.73 -3.62 15.74
C THR A 100 14.25 -4.54 14.63
N ALA A 101 15.25 -5.34 15.01
CA ALA A 101 15.60 -6.60 14.36
C ALA A 101 14.36 -7.51 14.28
N PRO A 102 14.17 -8.30 13.21
CA PRO A 102 13.07 -9.24 13.17
C PRO A 102 13.27 -10.29 14.26
N GLU A 103 12.33 -10.36 15.21
CA GLU A 103 12.15 -11.52 16.10
C GLU A 103 12.11 -12.80 15.25
N PRO A 104 12.78 -13.89 15.67
CA PRO A 104 12.83 -15.13 14.89
C PRO A 104 11.42 -15.70 14.75
N VAL A 105 10.96 -15.82 13.50
CA VAL A 105 9.69 -16.45 13.16
C VAL A 105 9.78 -17.95 13.54
N PRO A 106 8.93 -18.46 14.45
CA PRO A 106 8.89 -19.89 14.75
C PRO A 106 8.39 -20.67 13.52
N PRO A 107 8.85 -21.92 13.31
CA PRO A 107 8.51 -22.68 12.12
C PRO A 107 7.00 -22.90 12.00
N GLU A 108 6.46 -22.57 10.82
CA GLU A 108 5.05 -22.72 10.47
C GLU A 108 4.64 -24.20 10.45
N ASN A 109 3.66 -24.54 11.28
CA ASN A 109 2.95 -25.81 11.19
C ASN A 109 1.65 -25.57 10.40
N SER A 110 1.65 -26.05 9.16
CA SER A 110 0.51 -26.64 8.45
C SER A 110 -0.74 -25.80 8.16
N ASN A 111 -0.97 -25.62 6.86
CA ASN A 111 -2.27 -25.58 6.16
C ASN A 111 -3.29 -24.50 6.58
N GLY A 112 -3.37 -23.43 5.78
CA GLY A 112 -4.55 -22.55 5.87
C GLY A 112 -4.54 -21.31 5.00
N LEU A 113 -4.26 -21.40 3.68
CA LEU A 113 -4.40 -20.22 2.80
C LEU A 113 -5.86 -19.94 2.34
N PHE A 114 -6.84 -20.76 2.73
CA PHE A 114 -8.24 -20.50 2.36
C PHE A 114 -9.19 -20.88 3.51
N VAL A 115 -9.95 -19.89 3.99
CA VAL A 115 -11.12 -20.10 4.86
C VAL A 115 -12.28 -20.56 3.98
N ARG A 116 -12.81 -21.76 4.23
CA ARG A 116 -14.04 -22.26 3.58
C ARG A 116 -15.26 -21.81 4.41
N LEU A 117 -16.08 -20.93 3.86
CA LEU A 117 -17.34 -20.49 4.50
C LEU A 117 -18.45 -21.51 4.24
N GLY A 118 -19.05 -22.01 5.32
CA GLY A 118 -20.41 -22.50 5.39
C GLY A 118 -20.61 -24.00 5.13
N GLN A 119 -20.92 -24.75 6.19
CA GLN A 119 -22.10 -25.62 6.23
C GLN A 119 -22.42 -26.03 7.67
N THR A 120 -23.57 -25.59 8.16
CA THR A 120 -24.22 -26.00 9.41
C THR A 120 -25.01 -27.29 9.20
N ALA A 121 -24.76 -28.31 10.02
CA ALA A 121 -25.72 -29.34 10.48
C ALA A 121 -25.02 -30.13 11.62
N ARG A 122 -25.51 -30.12 12.88
CA ARG A 122 -26.45 -31.12 13.47
C ARG A 122 -26.09 -32.56 13.01
N THR A 123 -25.76 -33.54 13.86
CA THR A 123 -26.40 -34.04 15.10
C THR A 123 -25.52 -35.12 15.77
N GLU A 124 -25.60 -35.22 17.10
CA GLU A 124 -25.68 -36.45 17.96
C GLU A 124 -24.55 -37.51 18.05
N GLY A 125 -24.35 -38.00 19.29
CA GLY A 125 -24.02 -39.41 19.57
C GLY A 125 -22.81 -39.65 20.50
N GLY A 126 -23.08 -40.09 21.74
CA GLY A 126 -22.08 -40.70 22.64
C GLY A 126 -21.57 -42.06 22.13
N PRO A 127 -20.68 -42.74 22.86
CA PRO A 127 -21.07 -43.40 24.12
C PRO A 127 -20.25 -43.03 25.36
#